data_AF-A0A523XKH1-F1
#
_entry.id   AF-A0A523XKH1-F1
#
_cell.length_a   1.000
_cell.length_b   1.000
_cell.length_c   1.000
_cell.angle_alpha   90.00
_cell.angle_beta   90.00
_cell.angle_gamma   90.00
#
_symmetry.space_group_name_H-M   'P 1'
#
loop_
_entity.id
_entity.type
_entity.pdbx_description
1 polymer ?
#
loop_
_entity_poly.entity_id
_entity_poly.type
_entity_poly.pdbx_seq_one_letter_code
_entity_poly.pdbx_strand_id
1 'polypeptide(L)'
;MVAFCGIVCTDCPAFIATQNNDDELREKTAKKWSSEEHPLKAEDVNCDGCPVVGKRVMEFISFCKVRKCALEKGVKNCAYCEAYPCEELGELWKQLKLPEAKETLEEIRKTMRT
;
A
#
# COMPACT_ATOMS: atom_id res chain seq x y z
N MET A 1 -7.70 -2.09 -7.08
CA MET A 1 -7.67 -1.05 -6.01
C MET A 1 -6.26 -0.51 -5.91
N VAL A 2 -6.06 0.80 -5.83
CA VAL A 2 -4.73 1.43 -5.79
C VAL A 2 -4.51 2.10 -4.44
N ALA A 3 -3.40 1.80 -3.78
CA ALA A 3 -2.99 2.39 -2.51
C ALA A 3 -2.69 3.89 -2.65
N PHE A 4 -2.61 4.59 -1.52
CA PHE A 4 -2.24 6.01 -1.52
C PHE A 4 -0.91 6.29 -2.22
N CYS A 5 0.08 5.40 -2.06
CA CYS A 5 1.40 5.50 -2.69
C CYS A 5 1.50 4.95 -4.12
N GLY A 6 0.41 4.36 -4.64
CA GLY A 6 0.35 3.79 -5.99
C GLY A 6 0.53 2.29 -6.11
N ILE A 7 0.86 1.57 -5.04
CA ILE A 7 0.86 0.11 -5.06
C ILE A 7 -0.54 -0.41 -5.44
N VAL A 8 -0.60 -1.31 -6.41
CA VAL A 8 -1.85 -1.96 -6.82
C VAL A 8 -2.17 -3.07 -5.82
N CYS A 9 -3.12 -2.82 -4.92
CA CYS A 9 -3.49 -3.79 -3.88
C CYS A 9 -4.01 -5.10 -4.47
N THR A 10 -4.63 -5.07 -5.66
CA THR A 10 -5.16 -6.30 -6.30
C THR A 10 -4.07 -7.25 -6.80
N ASP A 11 -2.82 -6.77 -6.89
CA ASP A 11 -1.66 -7.58 -7.26
C ASP A 11 -0.80 -7.91 -6.02
N CYS A 12 -1.19 -7.42 -4.85
CA CYS A 12 -0.46 -7.61 -3.60
C CYS A 12 -0.77 -9.00 -3.01
N PRO A 13 0.25 -9.83 -2.70
CA PRO A 13 0.01 -11.18 -2.21
C PRO A 13 -0.67 -11.20 -0.83
N ALA A 14 -0.44 -10.20 0.03
CA ALA A 14 -1.15 -10.09 1.31
C ALA A 14 -2.65 -9.82 1.13
N PHE A 15 -3.01 -8.98 0.15
CA PHE A 15 -4.40 -8.72 -0.18
C PHE A 15 -5.07 -9.96 -0.78
N ILE A 16 -4.42 -10.58 -1.78
CA ILE A 16 -4.91 -11.80 -2.43
C ILE A 16 -5.12 -12.92 -1.40
N ALA A 17 -4.15 -13.14 -0.52
CA ALA A 17 -4.24 -14.16 0.54
C ALA A 17 -5.41 -13.89 1.49
N THR A 18 -5.65 -12.63 1.83
CA THR A 18 -6.74 -12.21 2.71
C THR A 18 -8.11 -12.43 2.06
N GLN A 19 -8.26 -12.09 0.77
CA GLN A 19 -9.53 -12.23 0.06
C GLN A 19 -9.87 -13.69 -0.24
N ASN A 20 -8.87 -14.50 -0.57
CA ASN A 20 -9.04 -15.93 -0.90
C ASN A 20 -9.01 -16.84 0.33
N ASN A 21 -8.73 -16.28 1.50
CA ASN A 21 -8.41 -17.03 2.71
C ASN A 21 -7.34 -18.12 2.49
N ASP A 22 -6.24 -17.74 1.84
CA ASP A 22 -5.17 -18.65 1.41
C ASP A 22 -4.00 -18.62 2.40
N ASP A 23 -3.93 -19.64 3.26
CA ASP A 23 -2.87 -19.76 4.28
C ASP A 23 -1.49 -20.06 3.70
N GLU A 24 -1.41 -20.76 2.57
CA GLU A 24 -0.13 -21.07 1.91
C GLU A 24 0.49 -19.78 1.36
N LEU A 25 -0.33 -18.90 0.76
CA LEU A 25 0.12 -17.60 0.30
C LEU A 25 0.50 -16.67 1.46
N ARG A 26 -0.19 -16.74 2.61
CA ARG A 26 0.21 -16.00 3.82
C ARG A 26 1.59 -16.44 4.29
N GLU A 27 1.84 -17.74 4.38
CA GLU A 27 3.14 -18.27 4.81
C GLU A 27 4.27 -17.85 3.87
N LYS A 28 4.06 -17.97 2.54
CA LYS A 28 5.04 -17.53 1.54
C LYS A 28 5.32 -16.03 1.63
N THR A 29 4.28 -15.23 1.81
CA THR A 29 4.40 -13.76 1.92
C THR A 29 5.14 -13.37 3.19
N ALA A 30 4.77 -13.97 4.33
CA ALA A 30 5.43 -13.74 5.62
C ALA A 30 6.93 -14.05 5.53
N LYS A 31 7.30 -15.23 5.02
CA LYS A 31 8.70 -15.62 4.82
C LYS A 31 9.47 -14.66 3.93
N LYS A 32 8.85 -14.15 2.87
CA LYS A 32 9.48 -13.22 1.91
C LYS A 32 9.67 -11.81 2.50
N TRP A 33 8.74 -11.35 3.33
CA TRP A 33 8.73 -9.97 3.84
C TRP A 33 9.31 -9.85 5.25
N SER A 34 9.45 -10.95 5.98
CA SER A 34 10.07 -11.00 7.30
C SER A 34 11.53 -10.57 7.21
N SER A 35 11.98 -9.82 8.22
CA SER A 35 13.39 -9.54 8.47
C SER A 35 13.75 -9.89 9.91
N GLU A 36 15.03 -9.81 10.29
CA GLU A 36 15.44 -10.00 11.69
C GLU A 36 14.87 -8.90 12.60
N GLU A 37 14.80 -7.67 12.11
CA GLU A 37 14.26 -6.52 12.84
C GLU A 37 12.73 -6.55 12.93
N HIS A 38 12.08 -7.14 11.92
CA HIS A 38 10.62 -7.21 11.79
C HIS A 38 10.19 -8.63 11.38
N PRO A 39 10.19 -9.59 12.33
CA PRO A 39 9.74 -10.93 12.06
C PRO A 39 8.25 -10.96 11.75
N LEU A 40 7.85 -11.66 10.68
CA LEU A 40 6.44 -11.82 10.30
C LEU A 40 6.04 -13.30 10.34
N LYS A 41 4.86 -13.55 10.90
CA LYS A 41 4.14 -14.83 10.83
C LYS A 41 3.05 -14.78 9.76
N ALA A 42 2.54 -15.94 9.38
CA ALA A 42 1.41 -16.03 8.46
C ALA A 42 0.18 -15.26 9.00
N GLU A 43 -0.05 -15.30 10.32
CA GLU A 43 -1.14 -14.56 10.96
C GLU A 43 -1.03 -13.03 10.81
N ASP A 44 0.18 -12.49 10.60
CA ASP A 44 0.41 -11.05 10.42
C ASP A 44 0.06 -10.58 8.99
N VAL A 45 -0.10 -11.52 8.05
CA VAL A 45 -0.41 -11.25 6.65
C VAL A 45 -1.93 -11.20 6.43
N ASN A 46 -2.55 -10.13 6.97
CA ASN A 46 -3.97 -9.84 6.80
C ASN A 46 -4.20 -8.37 6.39
N CYS A 47 -4.69 -8.17 5.17
CA CYS A 47 -4.87 -6.84 4.58
C CYS A 47 -6.07 -6.78 3.63
N ASP A 48 -7.00 -5.87 3.90
CA ASP A 48 -8.15 -5.58 3.05
C ASP A 48 -7.90 -4.38 2.11
N GLY A 49 -6.65 -3.90 2.03
CA GLY A 49 -6.22 -2.80 1.16
C GLY A 49 -5.76 -1.55 1.91
N CYS A 50 -4.97 -0.71 1.26
CA CYS A 50 -4.47 0.52 1.89
C CYS A 50 -5.55 1.62 2.07
N PRO A 51 -6.45 1.86 1.08
CA PRO A 51 -7.46 2.93 1.19
C PRO A 51 -8.64 2.66 2.13
N VAL A 52 -8.79 1.43 2.65
CA VAL A 52 -9.94 1.06 3.47
C VAL A 52 -9.84 1.64 4.89
N VAL A 53 -11.00 1.90 5.49
CA VAL A 53 -11.17 2.37 6.88
C VAL A 53 -12.02 1.35 7.64
N GLY A 54 -11.66 1.02 8.88
CA GLY A 54 -12.39 0.07 9.71
C GLY A 54 -12.30 -1.39 9.26
N LYS A 55 -11.30 -1.73 8.42
CA LYS A 55 -11.01 -3.09 7.94
C LYS A 55 -9.58 -3.48 8.30
N ARG A 56 -9.21 -4.74 8.05
CA ARG A 56 -7.88 -5.25 8.40
C ARG A 56 -6.83 -4.56 7.53
N VAL A 57 -5.75 -4.13 8.15
CA VAL A 57 -4.55 -3.64 7.48
C VAL A 57 -3.36 -4.17 8.24
N MET A 58 -2.29 -4.52 7.53
CA MET A 58 -1.05 -4.95 8.18
C MET A 58 -0.49 -3.82 9.04
N GLU A 59 0.18 -4.19 10.12
CA GLU A 59 0.66 -3.25 11.15
C GLU A 59 1.52 -2.12 10.55
N PHE A 60 2.51 -2.45 9.72
CA PHE A 60 3.37 -1.43 9.10
C PHE A 60 2.60 -0.48 8.15
N ILE A 61 1.48 -0.94 7.55
CA ILE A 61 0.61 -0.08 6.73
C ILE A 61 -0.16 0.88 7.64
N SER A 62 -0.56 0.43 8.83
CA SER A 62 -1.29 1.26 9.80
C SER A 62 -0.48 2.46 10.29
N PHE A 63 0.85 2.32 10.40
CA PHE A 63 1.78 3.39 10.80
C PHE A 63 2.32 4.23 9.63
N CYS A 64 1.92 3.94 8.39
CA CYS A 64 2.39 4.68 7.22
C CYS A 64 1.91 6.15 7.26
N LYS A 65 2.85 7.10 7.32
CA LYS A 65 2.55 8.54 7.37
C LYS A 65 1.81 9.03 6.12
N VAL A 66 2.18 8.53 4.93
CA VAL A 66 1.49 8.83 3.67
C VAL A 66 0.03 8.38 3.73
N ARG A 67 -0.24 7.17 4.28
CA ARG A 67 -1.61 6.68 4.46
C ARG A 67 -2.40 7.58 5.40
N LYS A 68 -1.83 7.91 6.56
CA LYS A 68 -2.48 8.80 7.55
C LYS A 68 -2.84 10.15 6.91
N CYS A 69 -1.88 10.81 6.26
CA CYS A 69 -2.07 12.10 5.59
C CYS A 69 -3.15 12.04 4.51
N ALA A 70 -3.16 10.98 3.69
CA ALA A 70 -4.15 10.85 2.62
C ALA A 70 -5.57 10.59 3.15
N LEU A 71 -5.70 9.82 4.25
CA LEU A 71 -6.98 9.63 4.94
C LEU A 71 -7.50 10.94 5.54
N GLU A 72 -6.64 11.71 6.21
CA GLU A 72 -7.00 13.02 6.77
C GLU A 72 -7.46 14.01 5.69
N LYS A 73 -6.82 13.97 4.52
CA LYS A 73 -7.18 14.79 3.36
C LYS A 73 -8.38 14.27 2.55
N GLY A 74 -8.86 13.06 2.84
CA GLY A 74 -9.98 12.45 2.12
C GLY A 74 -9.73 12.21 0.62
N VAL A 75 -8.47 12.10 0.19
CA VAL A 75 -8.14 11.85 -1.23
C VAL A 75 -8.29 10.36 -1.57
N LYS A 76 -8.65 10.02 -2.82
CA LYS A 76 -8.80 8.61 -3.24
C LYS A 76 -7.47 7.85 -3.27
N ASN A 77 -6.42 8.51 -3.75
CA ASN A 77 -5.01 8.15 -3.63
C ASN A 77 -4.18 9.43 -3.79
N CYS A 78 -2.85 9.38 -3.63
CA CYS A 78 -2.05 10.61 -3.70
C CYS A 78 -2.05 11.28 -5.08
N ALA A 79 -2.40 10.60 -6.18
CA ALA A 79 -2.54 11.24 -7.49
C ALA A 79 -3.64 12.32 -7.52
N TYR A 80 -4.63 12.23 -6.62
CA TYR A 80 -5.70 13.21 -6.45
C TYR A 80 -5.32 14.36 -5.50
N CYS A 81 -4.14 14.31 -4.88
CA CYS A 81 -3.68 15.38 -4.01
C CYS A 81 -3.21 16.59 -4.83
N GLU A 82 -3.56 17.80 -4.41
CA GLU A 82 -3.10 19.04 -5.03
C GLU A 82 -1.59 19.19 -4.93
N ALA A 83 -1.03 18.83 -3.77
CA ALA A 83 0.41 18.87 -3.49
C ALA A 83 1.20 17.72 -4.14
N TYR A 84 0.60 16.95 -5.05
CA TYR A 84 1.30 15.85 -5.72
C TYR A 84 2.23 16.33 -6.85
N PRO A 85 3.47 15.83 -6.93
CA PRO A 85 4.14 14.97 -5.94
C PRO A 85 4.66 15.79 -4.74
N CYS A 86 4.64 15.21 -3.53
CA CYS A 86 5.18 15.83 -2.32
C CYS A 86 6.39 15.08 -1.76
N GLU A 87 7.16 15.74 -0.89
CA GLU A 87 8.38 15.21 -0.27
C GLU A 87 8.14 13.90 0.48
N GLU A 88 7.10 13.82 1.32
CA GLU A 88 6.82 12.64 2.13
C GLU A 88 6.50 11.38 1.28
N LEU A 89 5.78 11.57 0.17
CA LEU A 89 5.56 10.50 -0.80
C LEU A 89 6.86 10.13 -1.54
N GLY A 90 7.69 11.12 -1.85
CA GLY A 90 9.02 10.91 -2.44
C GLY A 90 9.94 10.07 -1.56
N GLU A 91 10.00 10.34 -0.26
CA GLU A 91 10.77 9.54 0.70
C GLU A 91 10.25 8.12 0.81
N LEU A 92 8.92 7.94 0.84
CA LEU A 92 8.33 6.60 0.84
C LEU A 92 8.72 5.80 -0.41
N TRP A 93 8.74 6.40 -1.60
CA TRP A 93 9.17 5.71 -2.82
C TRP A 93 10.64 5.27 -2.77
N LYS A 94 11.53 6.09 -2.20
CA LYS A 94 12.94 5.71 -1.99
C LYS A 94 13.07 4.49 -1.07
N GLN A 95 12.23 4.39 -0.05
CA GLN A 95 12.19 3.26 0.88
C GLN A 95 11.61 2.00 0.23
N LEU A 96 10.49 2.12 -0.47
CA LEU A 96 9.80 1.00 -1.11
C LEU A 96 10.64 0.37 -2.23
N LYS A 97 11.41 1.17 -2.98
CA LYS A 97 12.17 0.72 -4.16
C LYS A 97 11.28 0.00 -5.20
N LEU A 98 10.02 0.41 -5.30
CA LEU A 98 9.02 -0.08 -6.26
C LEU A 98 8.67 1.05 -7.24
N PRO A 99 9.42 1.24 -8.34
CA PRO A 99 9.16 2.32 -9.29
C PRO A 99 7.75 2.28 -9.89
N GLU A 100 7.17 1.09 -10.05
CA GLU A 100 5.83 0.87 -10.59
C GLU A 100 4.71 1.54 -9.76
N ALA A 101 4.94 1.74 -8.45
CA ALA A 101 3.99 2.45 -7.60
C ALA A 101 3.91 3.93 -8.01
N LYS A 102 5.05 4.55 -8.32
CA LYS A 102 5.08 5.93 -8.82
C LYS A 102 4.41 6.03 -10.19
N GLU A 103 4.77 5.13 -11.10
CA GLU A 103 4.18 5.09 -12.46
C GLU A 103 2.66 4.97 -12.42
N THR A 104 2.12 4.11 -11.54
CA THR A 104 0.68 3.96 -11.34
C THR A 104 0.00 5.28 -10.98
N LEU A 105 0.58 6.08 -10.07
CA LEU A 105 0.01 7.39 -9.71
C LEU A 105 0.14 8.42 -10.83
N GLU A 106 1.24 8.40 -11.59
CA GLU A 106 1.41 9.28 -12.76
C GLU A 106 0.36 9.00 -13.84
N GLU A 107 0.10 7.71 -14.14
CA GLU A 107 -0.94 7.34 -15.11
C GLU A 107 -2.33 7.77 -14.65
N ILE A 108 -2.68 7.55 -13.37
CA ILE A 108 -3.95 8.05 -12.82
C ILE A 108 -4.05 9.56 -12.97
N ARG A 109 -2.99 10.31 -12.63
CA ARG A 109 -3.01 11.77 -12.69
C ARG A 109 -3.13 12.30 -14.12
N LYS A 110 -2.56 11.61 -15.11
CA LYS A 110 -2.73 11.95 -16.54
C LYS A 110 -4.20 11.86 -16.97
N THR A 111 -4.91 10.82 -16.55
CA THR A 111 -6.34 10.64 -16.90
C THR A 111 -7.27 11.70 -16.30
N MET A 112 -6.82 12.46 -15.31
CA MET A 112 -7.59 13.55 -14.71
C MET A 112 -7.43 14.89 -15.43
N ARG A 113 -6.46 15.00 -16.35
CA ARG A 113 -6.16 16.23 -17.10
C ARG A 113 -6.77 16.24 -18.51
N THR A 114 -7.41 15.14 -18.90
CA THR A 114 -8.17 14.95 -20.14
C THR A 114 -9.66 15.10 -19.85
#